data_AF-A0A1F3NUA6-F1
#
_entry.id   AF-A0A1F3NUA6-F1
#
_cell.length_a   1.000
_cell.length_b   1.000
_cell.length_c   1.000
_cell.angle_alpha   90.00
_cell.angle_beta   90.00
_cell.angle_gamma   90.00
#
_symmetry.space_group_name_H-M   'P 1'
#
loop_
_entity.id
_entity.type
_entity.pdbx_description
1 polymer ?
#
loop_
_entity_poly.entity_id
_entity_poly.type
_entity_poly.pdbx_seq_one_letter_code
_entity_poly.pdbx_strand_id
1 'polypeptide(L)' 'MNFTTEERMIMKIYGETTASEARELNHVIDSDISLKKEYVELNGTFRSVSGIRLNPDDRIIKNIMEYSLISRRN' A
#
# COMPACT_ATOMS: atom_id res chain seq x y z
N MET A 1 16.54 10.81 -5.98
CA MET A 1 16.03 10.93 -4.60
C MET A 1 16.59 9.76 -3.81
N ASN A 2 17.13 9.98 -2.62
CA ASN A 2 17.59 8.89 -1.75
C ASN A 2 16.45 8.60 -0.77
N PHE A 3 15.85 7.42 -0.90
CA PHE A 3 14.81 6.94 0.00
C PHE A 3 15.43 6.22 1.20
N THR A 4 14.83 6.35 2.38
CA THR A 4 15.25 5.57 3.56
C THR A 4 14.88 4.10 3.40
N THR A 5 15.44 3.24 4.26
CA THR A 5 15.10 1.81 4.24
C THR A 5 13.60 1.59 4.48
N GLU A 6 13.01 2.36 5.39
CA GLU A 6 11.59 2.33 5.73
C GLU A 6 10.71 2.75 4.55
N GLU A 7 11.07 3.84 3.86
CA GLU A 7 10.38 4.28 2.64
C GLU A 7 10.46 3.20 1.55
N ARG A 8 11.64 2.60 1.36
CA ARG A 8 11.83 1.50 0.40
C ARG A 8 11.01 0.26 0.77
N MET A 9 10.81 -0.04 2.06
CA MET A 9 9.93 -1.13 2.52
C MET A 9 8.47 -0.88 2.13
N ILE A 10 7.99 0.36 2.29
CA ILE A 10 6.65 0.78 1.88
C ILE A 10 6.51 0.65 0.36
N MET A 11 7.44 1.24 -0.41
CA MET A 11 7.44 1.14 -1.88
C MET A 11 7.41 -0.32 -2.35
N LYS A 12 8.16 -1.21 -1.68
CA LYS A 12 8.16 -2.65 -1.98
C LYS A 12 6.79 -3.28 -1.76
N ILE A 13 6.09 -2.94 -0.69
CA ILE A 13 4.75 -3.46 -0.38
C ILE A 13 3.72 -3.01 -1.42
N TYR A 14 3.80 -1.76 -1.87
CA TYR A 14 2.94 -1.20 -2.91
C TYR A 14 3.34 -1.62 -4.34
N GLY A 15 4.43 -2.36 -4.52
CA GLY A 15 4.90 -2.81 -5.84
C GLY A 15 5.59 -1.71 -6.66
N GLU A 16 6.08 -0.66 -6.01
CA GLU A 16 6.73 0.52 -6.61
C GLU A 16 8.26 0.36 -6.71
N THR A 17 8.78 -0.83 -6.43
CA THR A 17 10.21 -1.16 -6.54
C THR A 17 10.47 -2.04 -7.76
N THR A 18 11.60 -1.81 -8.42
CA THR A 18 12.11 -2.74 -9.44
C THR A 18 12.52 -4.07 -8.81
N ALA A 19 12.63 -5.11 -9.63
CA ALA A 19 13.08 -6.42 -9.15
C ALA A 19 14.49 -6.39 -8.54
N SER A 20 15.37 -5.49 -9.01
CA SER A 20 16.72 -5.34 -8.48
C SER A 20 16.70 -4.72 -7.09
N GLU A 21 15.99 -3.60 -6.92
CA GLU A 21 15.85 -2.91 -5.63
C GLU A 21 15.16 -3.80 -4.60
N ALA A 22 14.16 -4.58 -5.03
CA ALA A 22 13.46 -5.52 -4.16
C ALA A 22 14.36 -6.63 -3.63
N ARG A 23 15.36 -7.09 -4.40
CA ARG A 23 16.34 -8.10 -3.96
C ARG A 23 17.36 -7.50 -3.01
N GLU A 24 17.91 -6.34 -3.35
CA GLU A 24 18.84 -5.61 -2.49
C GLU A 24 18.21 -5.34 -1.12
N LEU A 25 16.97 -4.83 -1.12
CA LEU A 25 16.24 -4.55 0.12
C LEU A 25 15.95 -5.84 0.91
N ASN A 26 15.64 -6.96 0.25
CA ASN A 26 15.48 -8.25 0.94
C ASN A 26 16.77 -8.66 1.66
N HIS A 27 17.94 -8.45 1.06
CA HIS A 27 19.21 -8.75 1.72
C HIS A 27 19.40 -7.91 2.98
N VAL A 28 19.07 -6.62 2.94
CA VAL A 28 19.13 -5.73 4.10
C VAL A 28 18.15 -6.20 5.19
N ILE A 29 16.89 -6.44 4.83
CA ILE A 29 15.85 -6.92 5.75
C ILE A 29 16.25 -8.26 6.39
N ASP A 30 16.78 -9.20 5.62
CA ASP A 30 17.17 -10.52 6.15
C ASP A 30 18.40 -10.47 7.06
N SER A 31 19.24 -9.44 6.91
CA SER A 31 20.44 -9.24 7.74
C SER A 31 20.15 -8.61 9.11
N ASP A 32 18.99 -7.98 9.29
CA ASP A 32 18.59 -7.31 10.54
C ASP A 32 17.26 -7.87 11.06
N ILE A 33 17.32 -8.55 12.21
CA ILE A 33 16.16 -9.20 12.84
C ILE A 33 15.07 -8.18 13.23
N SER A 34 15.46 -6.99 13.70
CA SER A 34 14.52 -5.94 14.09
C SER A 34 13.79 -5.42 12.87
N LEU A 35 14.53 -5.11 11.81
CA LEU A 35 13.97 -4.64 10.55
C LEU A 35 13.07 -5.68 9.89
N LYS A 36 13.44 -6.96 9.97
CA LYS A 36 12.61 -8.08 9.49
C LYS A 36 11.27 -8.15 10.21
N LYS A 37 11.27 -7.97 11.53
CA LYS A 37 10.05 -7.97 12.33
C LYS A 37 9.14 -6.81 11.92
N GLU A 38 9.71 -5.61 11.79
CA GLU A 38 8.99 -4.41 11.37
C GLU A 38 8.38 -4.58 9.97
N TYR A 39 9.15 -5.12 9.01
CA TYR A 39 8.66 -5.40 7.66
C TYR A 39 7.49 -6.40 7.64
N VAL A 40 7.55 -7.45 8.47
CA VAL A 40 6.46 -8.44 8.59
C VAL A 40 5.20 -7.80 9.15
N GLU A 41 5.32 -6.95 10.18
CA GLU A 41 4.20 -6.22 10.78
C GLU A 41 3.57 -5.23 9.78
N LEU A 42 4.41 -4.48 9.06
CA LEU A 42 3.97 -3.55 8.02
C LEU A 42 3.20 -4.27 6.89
N ASN A 43 3.75 -5.37 6.38
CA ASN A 43 3.10 -6.17 5.34
C ASN A 43 1.80 -6.84 5.84
N GLY A 44 1.77 -7.28 7.10
CA GLY A 44 0.56 -7.80 7.76
C GLY A 44 -0.55 -6.74 7.87
N THR A 45 -0.18 -5.51 8.22
CA THR A 45 -1.09 -4.36 8.29
C THR A 45 -1.64 -4.01 6.91
N PHE A 46 -0.77 -3.94 5.90
CA PHE A 46 -1.19 -3.71 4.50
C PHE A 46 -2.24 -4.73 4.05
N ARG A 47 -1.99 -6.04 4.27
CA ARG A 47 -2.94 -7.10 3.91
C ARG A 47 -4.27 -6.96 4.65
N SER A 48 -4.22 -6.58 5.93
CA SER A 48 -5.42 -6.36 6.74
C SER A 48 -6.27 -5.22 6.19
N VAL A 49 -5.63 -4.09 5.82
CA VAL A 49 -6.29 -2.94 5.22
C VAL A 49 -6.84 -3.26 3.83
N SER A 50 -6.07 -3.94 2.98
CA SER A 50 -6.53 -4.36 1.65
C SER A 50 -7.68 -5.36 1.70
N GLY A 51 -7.82 -6.10 2.80
CA GLY A 51 -8.92 -7.04 3.03
C GLY A 51 -10.22 -6.37 3.49
N ILE A 52 -10.22 -5.07 3.80
CA ILE A 52 -11.42 -4.35 4.22
C ILE A 52 -12.43 -4.33 3.07
N ARG A 53 -13.55 -5.03 3.27
CA ARG A 53 -14.70 -4.97 2.37
C ARG A 53 -15.58 -3.80 2.78
N LEU A 54 -15.65 -2.80 1.92
CA LEU A 54 -16.60 -1.71 2.07
C LEU A 54 -17.97 -2.18 1.58
N ASN A 55 -18.98 -2.07 2.45
CA ASN A 55 -20.39 -2.33 2.12
C ASN A 55 -21.17 -1.01 2.25
N PRO A 56 -21.02 -0.06 1.30
CA PRO A 56 -21.79 1.18 1.33
C PRO A 56 -23.29 0.89 1.15
N ASP A 57 -24.13 1.71 1.77
CA ASP A 57 -25.57 1.66 1.54
C ASP A 57 -25.91 2.14 0.11
N ASP A 58 -27.07 1.73 -0.43
CA ASP A 58 -27.49 2.08 -1.79
C ASP A 58 -27.59 3.60 -2.01
N ARG A 59 -27.87 4.35 -0.94
CA ARG A 59 -27.94 5.82 -0.97
C ARG A 59 -26.56 6.44 -1.18
N ILE A 60 -25.52 5.94 -0.53
CA ILE A 60 -24.13 6.37 -0.71
C ILE A 60 -23.68 6.06 -2.14
N ILE A 61 -23.99 4.87 -2.66
CA ILE A 61 -23.68 4.50 -4.04
C ILE A 61 -24.36 5.48 -5.01
N LYS A 62 -25.65 5.77 -4.82
CA LYS A 62 -26.40 6.71 -5.64
C LYS A 62 -25.78 8.12 -5.60
N ASN A 63 -25.43 8.62 -4.43
CA ASN A 63 -24.81 9.94 -4.26
C ASN A 63 -23.44 10.03 -4.98
N ILE A 64 -22.61 8.98 -4.91
CA ILE A 64 -21.32 8.92 -5.62
C ILE A 64 -21.53 8.98 -7.15
N MET A 65 -22.50 8.22 -7.65
CA MET A 65 -22.82 8.18 -9.07
C MET A 65 -23.32 9.54 -9.58
N GLU A 66 -24.23 10.19 -8.84
CA GLU A 66 -24.72 11.53 -9.17
C GLU A 66 -23.60 12.58 -9.20
N TYR A 67 -22.73 12.57 -8.18
CA TYR A 67 -21.57 13.47 -8.14
C TYR A 67 -20.66 13.28 -9.35
N SER A 68 -20.35 12.02 -9.71
CA SER A 68 -19.48 11.70 -10.84
C SER A 68 -20.04 12.16 -12.19
N LEU A 69 -21.37 12.24 -12.34
CA LEU A 69 -22.04 12.72 -13.56
C LEU A 69 -22.02 14.24 -13.65
N ILE A 70 -22.14 14.92 -12.51
CA ILE A 70 -22.08 16.38 -12.44
C ILE A 70 -20.66 16.86 -12.74
N SER A 71 -19.63 16.23 -12.15
CA SER A 71 -18.23 16.61 -12.35
C SER A 71 -17.71 16.44 -13.78
N ARG A 72 -18.37 15.67 -14.65
CA ARG A 72 -17.99 15.51 -16.08
C ARG A 72 -18.65 16.52 -17.02
N ARG A 73 -19.63 17.29 -16.53
CA ARG A 73 -20.38 18.28 -17.31
C ARG A 73 -19.83 19.70 -17.15
N ASN A 74 -18.90 19.89 -16.22
CA ASN A 74 -18.12 21.10 -16.01
C ASN A 74 -16.71 20.89 -16.55
#